data_AF-A0A1Y2DGE9-F1
#
_entry.id   AF-A0A1Y2DGE9-F1
#
_cell.length_a   1.000
_cell.length_b   1.000
_cell.length_c   1.000
_cell.angle_alpha   90.00
_cell.angle_beta   90.00
_cell.angle_gamma   90.00
#
_symmetry.space_group_name_H-M   'P 1'
#
loop_
_entity.id
_entity.type
_entity.pdbx_description
1 polymer ?
#
loop_
_entity_poly.entity_id
_entity_poly.type
_entity_poly.pdbx_seq_one_letter_code
_entity_poly.pdbx_strand_id
1 'polypeptide(L)'
;MRTTISLLIASAALALAAPSPKILPLKGLIRNRPAPEDLLAQIEILKVASLAAENTTETETITAPYKNVWASLTTAEAAQVVSFLHNQTDLNLTAAADADTWSNWVGAIDLAPPNKTDVLDWIDGKASEPPRFAKVILQFQATDEPYLEEMIVGPIESDSSSMTYRPYTEGSTRIGNIRQRNYDADADVVYEFIEKQCSQAATAIKSLLGADWSEFDIWGIDPLWHEEVDNDERVMYWVGFWGVPTTLGDFETLLPQGLYMKIDQTSRDPKNWKLVGWLYGGVYYRGTAAFLAAFESPTFETYTRNEGVDGSWAMTDNKGSALPLDSRAPPMQILPEGKRWKVDADAKFVAYGDFEYFISFTRDTGVRLFDIKYKGERIIYELGLQEALAHYSGADPVQSGTGYVDSYYGFGPYAFELLPGFDCPSYATFLNATFHANEISTTHPAAICLFESDMGTPIQRHASSAYVSATKGLVFTMRSVSTVGNYDYSFDYNFYQDGSIETVVRASGYIQSVPMPYDPLHRYNETISIV
;
A
#
# COMPACT_ATOMS: atom_id res chain seq x y z
N MET A 1 -56.07 -11.97 6.95
CA MET A 1 -55.61 -11.42 5.64
C MET A 1 -54.79 -10.17 5.94
N ARG A 2 -53.59 -10.06 5.35
CA ARG A 2 -52.54 -9.04 5.55
C ARG A 2 -51.51 -9.37 6.63
N THR A 3 -50.49 -10.11 6.20
CA THR A 3 -49.14 -10.18 6.76
C THR A 3 -48.36 -8.95 6.30
N THR A 4 -47.76 -8.23 7.24
CA THR A 4 -46.85 -7.11 6.99
C THR A 4 -45.42 -7.66 7.06
N ILE A 5 -44.69 -7.62 5.94
CA ILE A 5 -43.26 -7.93 5.87
C ILE A 5 -42.50 -6.62 6.07
N SER A 6 -41.75 -6.52 7.16
CA SER A 6 -40.76 -5.47 7.38
C SER A 6 -39.47 -5.88 6.69
N LEU A 7 -39.09 -5.15 5.65
CA LEU A 7 -37.81 -5.27 4.95
C LEU A 7 -36.75 -4.55 5.80
N LEU A 8 -35.80 -5.27 6.39
CA LEU A 8 -34.53 -4.68 6.84
C LEU A 8 -33.64 -4.54 5.59
N ILE A 9 -33.38 -3.30 5.18
CA ILE A 9 -32.38 -2.99 4.17
C ILE A 9 -31.04 -2.89 4.91
N ALA A 10 -30.24 -3.95 4.86
CA ALA A 10 -28.83 -3.88 5.17
C ALA A 10 -28.11 -3.25 3.97
N SER A 11 -27.71 -2.00 4.10
CA SER A 11 -26.84 -1.32 3.15
C SER A 11 -25.44 -1.94 3.22
N ALA A 12 -25.15 -2.92 2.36
CA ALA A 12 -23.80 -3.34 2.07
C ALA A 12 -23.12 -2.21 1.29
N ALA A 13 -22.27 -1.44 1.97
CA ALA A 13 -21.38 -0.50 1.31
C ALA A 13 -20.29 -1.34 0.63
N LEU A 14 -20.42 -1.57 -0.68
CA LEU A 14 -19.26 -1.95 -1.50
C LEU A 14 -18.33 -0.75 -1.52
N ALA A 15 -17.17 -0.89 -0.88
CA ALA A 15 -16.09 0.07 -1.02
C ALA A 15 -15.55 -0.03 -2.45
N LEU A 16 -15.87 0.98 -3.28
CA LEU A 16 -15.16 1.21 -4.53
C LEU A 16 -13.76 1.72 -4.14
N ALA A 17 -12.76 0.86 -4.26
CA ALA A 17 -11.36 1.26 -4.17
C ALA A 17 -11.04 2.16 -5.37
N ALA A 18 -10.73 3.43 -5.11
CA ALA A 18 -10.12 4.31 -6.10
C ALA A 18 -8.59 4.12 -6.02
N PRO A 19 -7.89 3.95 -7.15
CA PRO A 19 -6.44 3.94 -7.17
C PRO A 19 -5.98 5.39 -6.99
N SER A 20 -5.46 5.73 -5.81
CA SER A 20 -4.66 6.95 -5.65
C SER A 20 -3.71 6.77 -4.47
N PRO A 21 -2.43 7.16 -4.62
CA PRO A 21 -1.38 6.89 -3.64
C PRO A 21 -1.42 7.79 -2.38
N LYS A 22 -2.54 8.43 -2.02
CA LYS A 22 -2.66 9.21 -0.78
C LYS A 22 -4.03 9.04 -0.12
N ILE A 23 -4.07 8.46 1.09
CA ILE A 23 -5.26 8.46 1.95
C ILE A 23 -5.10 9.51 3.05
N LEU A 24 -5.37 10.77 2.70
CA LEU A 24 -6.07 11.72 3.57
C LEU A 24 -7.51 11.79 3.02
N PRO A 25 -8.55 12.06 3.84
CA PRO A 25 -9.92 12.15 3.34
C PRO A 25 -10.06 13.42 2.51
N LEU A 26 -9.73 13.34 1.22
CA LEU A 26 -9.93 14.40 0.23
C LEU A 26 -11.43 14.63 0.04
N LYS A 27 -12.01 15.52 0.87
CA LYS A 27 -13.29 16.16 0.57
C LYS A 27 -13.10 17.08 -0.64
N GLY A 28 -13.30 16.54 -1.85
CA GLY A 28 -13.58 17.35 -3.04
C GLY A 28 -12.72 17.15 -4.28
N LEU A 29 -11.75 16.22 -4.28
CA LEU A 29 -10.76 16.12 -5.37
C LEU A 29 -10.83 14.80 -6.14
N ILE A 30 -12.03 14.49 -6.62
CA ILE A 30 -12.23 13.72 -7.84
C ILE A 30 -13.08 14.63 -8.73
N ARG A 31 -12.58 15.02 -9.92
CA ARG A 31 -13.53 15.30 -11.01
C ARG A 31 -14.29 13.99 -11.17
N ASN A 32 -15.49 13.91 -10.59
CA ASN A 32 -16.36 12.74 -10.66
C ASN A 32 -16.26 12.19 -12.08
N ARG A 33 -15.52 11.08 -12.28
CA ARG A 33 -15.60 10.35 -13.53
C ARG A 33 -17.07 9.94 -13.60
N PRO A 34 -17.85 10.39 -14.60
CA PRO A 34 -19.18 9.83 -14.75
C PRO A 34 -18.98 8.32 -14.86
N ALA A 35 -19.60 7.56 -13.95
CA ALA A 35 -19.66 6.12 -14.11
C ALA A 35 -20.18 5.88 -15.54
N PRO A 36 -19.46 5.14 -16.40
CA PRO A 36 -20.03 4.70 -17.66
C PRO A 36 -21.38 4.06 -17.34
N GLU A 37 -22.46 4.39 -18.06
CA GLU A 37 -23.80 3.82 -17.80
C GLU A 37 -23.81 2.28 -17.78
N ASP A 38 -22.77 1.67 -18.34
CA ASP A 38 -22.48 0.23 -18.37
C ASP A 38 -22.00 -0.38 -17.03
N LEU A 39 -21.70 0.44 -16.00
CA LEU A 39 -21.21 -0.05 -14.70
C LEU A 39 -22.26 -0.92 -13.99
N LEU A 40 -23.55 -0.58 -14.13
CA LEU A 40 -24.64 -1.38 -13.56
C LEU A 40 -24.79 -2.74 -14.26
N ALA A 41 -24.47 -2.82 -15.56
CA ALA A 41 -24.50 -4.06 -16.33
C ALA A 41 -23.28 -4.95 -16.02
N GLN A 42 -22.11 -4.36 -15.76
CA GLN A 42 -20.90 -5.11 -15.35
C GLN A 42 -20.95 -5.56 -13.88
N ILE A 43 -21.62 -4.82 -12.99
CA ILE A 43 -21.89 -5.26 -11.62
C ILE A 43 -22.76 -6.53 -11.60
N GLU A 44 -23.66 -6.73 -12.57
CA GLU A 44 -24.39 -8.00 -12.72
C GLU A 44 -23.47 -9.17 -13.10
N ILE A 45 -22.37 -8.93 -13.82
CA ILE A 45 -21.37 -9.95 -14.18
C ILE A 45 -20.47 -10.27 -12.97
N LEU A 46 -20.09 -9.26 -12.18
CA LEU A 46 -19.31 -9.45 -10.93
C LEU A 46 -20.08 -10.17 -9.82
N LYS A 47 -21.41 -10.07 -9.79
CA LYS A 47 -22.26 -10.89 -8.91
C LYS A 47 -22.12 -12.39 -9.14
N VAL A 48 -21.60 -12.82 -10.29
CA VAL A 48 -21.36 -14.24 -10.58
C VAL A 48 -20.08 -14.76 -9.89
N ALA A 49 -19.11 -13.90 -9.57
CA ALA A 49 -17.87 -14.30 -8.88
C ALA A 49 -18.04 -14.45 -7.36
N SER A 50 -19.00 -13.73 -6.76
CA SER A 50 -19.35 -13.83 -5.33
C SER A 50 -20.06 -15.15 -4.94
N LEU A 51 -20.35 -16.04 -5.90
CA LEU A 51 -21.12 -17.28 -5.69
C LEU A 51 -20.27 -18.56 -5.72
N ALA A 52 -18.95 -18.47 -5.49
CA ALA A 52 -18.07 -19.64 -5.41
C ALA A 52 -17.45 -19.83 -4.01
N ALA A 53 -18.27 -19.81 -2.96
CA ALA A 53 -17.86 -20.24 -1.61
C ALA A 53 -18.82 -21.24 -0.95
N GLU A 54 -19.79 -21.79 -1.70
CA GLU A 54 -20.71 -22.82 -1.20
C GLU A 54 -20.41 -24.19 -1.82
N ASN A 55 -19.21 -24.75 -1.56
CA ASN A 55 -18.91 -26.20 -1.51
C ASN A 55 -17.40 -26.48 -1.51
N THR A 56 -16.69 -26.06 -0.47
CA THR A 56 -15.39 -26.67 -0.17
C THR A 56 -15.40 -27.07 1.30
N THR A 57 -14.95 -28.30 1.59
CA THR A 57 -14.83 -28.87 2.94
C THR A 57 -14.44 -27.79 3.95
N GLU A 58 -15.29 -27.58 4.97
CA GLU A 58 -15.02 -26.62 6.04
C GLU A 58 -13.62 -26.85 6.60
N THR A 59 -12.87 -25.77 6.78
CA THR A 59 -11.56 -25.85 7.44
C THR A 59 -11.80 -26.36 8.85
N GLU A 60 -11.07 -27.41 9.24
CA GLU A 60 -11.17 -27.89 10.62
C GLU A 60 -10.83 -26.75 11.59
N THR A 61 -11.67 -26.60 12.61
CA THR A 61 -11.45 -25.60 13.65
C THR A 61 -10.47 -26.14 14.70
N ILE A 62 -9.71 -25.24 15.30
CA ILE A 62 -8.89 -25.49 16.49
C ILE A 62 -9.11 -24.35 17.46
N THR A 63 -8.81 -24.57 18.74
CA THR A 63 -8.76 -23.50 19.73
C THR A 63 -7.30 -23.16 19.98
N ALA A 64 -6.95 -21.88 19.84
CA ALA A 64 -5.61 -21.41 20.17
C ALA A 64 -5.23 -21.76 21.62
N PRO A 65 -3.94 -22.07 21.91
CA PRO A 65 -3.52 -22.45 23.26
C PRO A 65 -3.67 -21.31 24.28
N TYR A 66 -3.72 -20.06 23.80
CA TYR A 66 -3.98 -18.85 24.56
C TYR A 66 -4.46 -17.74 23.62
N LYS A 67 -4.90 -16.63 24.21
CA LYS A 67 -5.34 -15.44 23.50
C LYS A 67 -4.22 -14.86 22.64
N ASN A 68 -4.56 -14.43 21.44
CA ASN A 68 -3.64 -13.70 20.57
C ASN A 68 -3.45 -12.26 21.09
N VAL A 69 -2.43 -12.06 21.91
CA VAL A 69 -2.08 -10.74 22.47
C VAL A 69 -1.52 -9.78 21.40
N TRP A 70 -1.16 -10.29 20.23
CA TRP A 70 -0.69 -9.53 19.07
C TRP A 70 -1.80 -9.22 18.06
N ALA A 71 -3.04 -9.68 18.30
CA ALA A 71 -4.15 -9.40 17.41
C ALA A 71 -4.37 -7.89 17.28
N SER A 72 -4.58 -7.44 16.05
CA SER A 72 -4.96 -6.08 15.70
C SER A 72 -6.08 -5.58 16.61
N LEU A 73 -6.17 -4.26 16.79
CA LEU A 73 -7.27 -3.69 17.55
C LEU A 73 -8.60 -4.12 16.92
N THR A 74 -9.58 -4.39 17.75
CA THR A 74 -10.95 -4.53 17.25
C THR A 74 -11.50 -3.14 16.87
N THR A 75 -12.52 -3.09 16.02
CA THR A 75 -13.24 -1.83 15.72
C THR A 75 -13.70 -1.10 16.99
N ALA A 76 -14.12 -1.85 18.02
CA ALA A 76 -14.55 -1.28 19.29
C ALA A 76 -13.38 -0.68 20.08
N GLU A 77 -12.24 -1.37 20.16
CA GLU A 77 -11.02 -0.86 20.80
C GLU A 77 -10.52 0.41 20.08
N ALA A 78 -10.45 0.40 18.75
CA ALA A 78 -10.05 1.57 17.97
C ALA A 78 -11.00 2.76 18.18
N ALA A 79 -12.32 2.53 18.18
CA ALA A 79 -13.30 3.58 18.45
C ALA A 79 -13.19 4.16 19.87
N GLN A 80 -12.89 3.31 20.87
CA GLN A 80 -12.66 3.75 22.24
C GLN A 80 -11.42 4.64 22.35
N VAL A 81 -10.32 4.27 21.66
CA VAL A 81 -9.09 5.08 21.59
C VAL A 81 -9.36 6.43 20.94
N VAL A 82 -10.04 6.47 19.79
CA VAL A 82 -10.45 7.72 19.12
C VAL A 82 -11.28 8.59 20.06
N SER A 83 -12.32 8.01 20.69
CA SER A 83 -13.18 8.75 21.60
C SER A 83 -12.44 9.28 22.83
N PHE A 84 -11.49 8.51 23.37
CA PHE A 84 -10.66 8.94 24.49
C PHE A 84 -9.79 10.15 24.11
N LEU A 85 -9.15 10.11 22.93
CA LEU A 85 -8.28 11.18 22.43
C LEU A 85 -9.05 12.47 22.14
N HIS A 86 -10.23 12.40 21.53
CA HIS A 86 -11.08 13.58 21.29
C HIS A 86 -11.54 14.27 22.58
N ASN A 87 -11.57 13.56 23.72
CA ASN A 87 -11.87 14.15 25.02
C ASN A 87 -10.67 14.88 25.66
N GLN A 88 -9.46 14.76 25.09
CA GLN A 88 -8.26 15.44 25.58
C GLN A 88 -8.18 16.83 24.95
N THR A 89 -8.61 17.84 25.72
CA THR A 89 -8.74 19.22 25.22
C THR A 89 -7.40 19.85 24.82
N ASP A 90 -6.29 19.35 25.34
CA ASP A 90 -4.95 19.82 25.02
C ASP A 90 -4.45 19.36 23.64
N LEU A 91 -5.05 18.31 23.05
CA LEU A 91 -4.74 17.86 21.69
C LEU A 91 -5.42 18.72 20.61
N ASN A 92 -6.53 19.39 20.93
CA ASN A 92 -7.33 20.21 20.02
C ASN A 92 -7.65 19.47 18.69
N LEU A 93 -8.15 18.24 18.80
CA LEU A 93 -8.43 17.38 17.65
C LEU A 93 -9.70 17.83 16.91
N THR A 94 -9.63 17.79 15.60
CA THR A 94 -10.75 17.82 14.67
C THR A 94 -10.95 16.41 14.16
N ALA A 95 -12.21 16.00 14.01
CA ALA A 95 -12.52 14.70 13.43
C ALA A 95 -11.88 14.60 12.05
N ALA A 96 -11.22 13.49 11.74
CA ALA A 96 -10.50 13.30 10.48
C ALA A 96 -11.35 13.62 9.23
N ALA A 97 -12.65 13.30 9.26
CA ALA A 97 -13.56 13.60 8.15
C ALA A 97 -13.79 15.11 7.92
N ASP A 98 -13.57 15.95 8.92
CA ASP A 98 -13.76 17.40 8.89
C ASP A 98 -12.44 18.19 8.96
N ALA A 99 -11.31 17.49 9.08
CA ALA A 99 -9.98 18.08 9.15
C ALA A 99 -9.59 18.73 7.81
N ASP A 100 -8.93 19.88 7.90
CA ASP A 100 -8.26 20.57 6.80
C ASP A 100 -6.74 20.61 7.03
N THR A 101 -6.00 21.32 6.16
CA THR A 101 -4.53 21.44 6.28
C THR A 101 -4.07 22.17 7.55
N TRP A 102 -4.97 22.77 8.32
CA TRP A 102 -4.67 23.48 9.57
C TRP A 102 -5.31 22.83 10.80
N SER A 103 -5.70 21.56 10.67
CA SER A 103 -6.33 20.80 11.73
C SER A 103 -5.36 19.84 12.42
N ASN A 104 -5.55 19.59 13.71
CA ASN A 104 -4.94 18.43 14.37
C ASN A 104 -5.92 17.25 14.30
N TRP A 105 -5.47 16.06 13.97
CA TRP A 105 -6.38 14.93 13.75
C TRP A 105 -5.69 13.57 13.96
N VAL A 106 -6.49 12.51 14.07
CA VAL A 106 -5.97 11.14 14.31
C VAL A 106 -5.68 10.44 12.97
N GLY A 107 -4.39 10.25 12.69
CA GLY A 107 -3.84 9.65 11.48
C GLY A 107 -4.12 8.16 11.33
N ALA A 108 -3.43 7.37 12.14
CA ALA A 108 -3.52 5.91 12.10
C ALA A 108 -3.51 5.34 13.51
N ILE A 109 -4.10 4.17 13.68
CA ILE A 109 -4.18 3.46 14.96
C ILE A 109 -3.83 2.00 14.70
N ASP A 110 -2.77 1.54 15.34
CA ASP A 110 -2.38 0.13 15.34
C ASP A 110 -2.29 -0.38 16.79
N LEU A 111 -2.22 -1.69 16.97
CA LEU A 111 -1.78 -2.26 18.24
C LEU A 111 -0.33 -1.84 18.51
N ALA A 112 -0.05 -1.32 19.71
CA ALA A 112 1.32 -1.29 20.21
C ALA A 112 1.67 -2.70 20.73
N PRO A 113 2.57 -3.45 20.05
CA PRO A 113 2.82 -4.83 20.42
C PRO A 113 3.38 -4.90 21.85
N PRO A 114 2.85 -5.82 22.70
CA PRO A 114 3.36 -5.98 24.05
C PRO A 114 4.82 -6.43 24.04
N ASN A 115 5.59 -6.04 25.06
CA ASN A 115 7.00 -6.41 25.12
C ASN A 115 7.18 -7.93 25.11
N LYS A 116 8.18 -8.39 24.38
CA LYS A 116 8.53 -9.81 24.31
C LYS A 116 8.71 -10.45 25.70
N THR A 117 9.39 -9.77 26.62
CA THR A 117 9.60 -10.27 27.98
C THR A 117 8.28 -10.51 28.71
N ASP A 118 7.37 -9.52 28.68
CA ASP A 118 6.08 -9.59 29.38
C ASP A 118 5.20 -10.72 28.81
N VAL A 119 5.20 -10.88 27.48
CA VAL A 119 4.46 -11.95 26.81
C VAL A 119 5.02 -13.33 27.14
N LEU A 120 6.35 -13.48 27.14
CA LEU A 120 6.98 -14.76 27.47
C LEU A 120 6.76 -15.14 28.94
N ASP A 121 6.87 -14.18 29.85
CA ASP A 121 6.58 -14.43 31.26
C ASP A 121 5.11 -14.79 31.50
N TRP A 122 4.18 -14.19 30.76
CA TRP A 122 2.76 -14.58 30.80
C TRP A 122 2.52 -16.00 30.26
N ILE A 123 3.05 -16.32 29.08
CA ILE A 123 2.90 -17.66 28.46
C ILE A 123 3.51 -18.75 29.35
N ASP A 124 4.61 -18.45 30.03
CA ASP A 124 5.27 -19.35 30.99
C ASP A 124 4.58 -19.41 32.36
N GLY A 125 3.48 -18.67 32.57
CA GLY A 125 2.71 -18.64 33.82
C GLY A 125 3.39 -17.90 34.97
N LYS A 126 4.37 -17.04 34.68
CA LYS A 126 5.13 -16.23 35.65
C LYS A 126 4.52 -14.84 35.87
N ALA A 127 3.71 -14.35 34.93
CA ALA A 127 3.06 -13.05 34.97
C ALA A 127 1.60 -13.11 34.51
N SER A 128 0.85 -12.03 34.74
CA SER A 128 -0.49 -11.84 34.19
C SER A 128 -0.45 -11.47 32.71
N GLU A 129 -1.58 -11.59 32.00
CA GLU A 129 -1.72 -11.17 30.61
C GLU A 129 -1.24 -9.71 30.43
N PRO A 130 -0.38 -9.42 29.43
CA PRO A 130 0.06 -8.06 29.17
C PRO A 130 -1.12 -7.15 28.82
N PRO A 131 -1.18 -5.94 29.38
CA PRO A 131 -2.17 -4.95 28.98
C PRO A 131 -2.03 -4.57 27.50
N ARG A 132 -3.17 -4.29 26.86
CA ARG A 132 -3.22 -3.85 25.46
C ARG A 132 -3.07 -2.33 25.38
N PHE A 133 -2.24 -1.86 24.47
CA PHE A 133 -2.05 -0.44 24.17
C PHE A 133 -2.20 -0.22 22.67
N ALA A 134 -2.64 0.97 22.27
CA ALA A 134 -2.64 1.42 20.88
C ALA A 134 -1.42 2.29 20.60
N LYS A 135 -0.79 2.09 19.43
CA LYS A 135 0.12 3.04 18.79
C LYS A 135 -0.74 3.96 17.92
N VAL A 136 -0.73 5.25 18.19
CA VAL A 136 -1.54 6.25 17.46
C VAL A 136 -0.63 7.27 16.81
N ILE A 137 -0.79 7.48 15.51
CA ILE A 137 -0.11 8.57 14.80
C ILE A 137 -1.03 9.79 14.84
N LEU A 138 -0.65 10.82 15.61
CA LEU A 138 -1.35 12.10 15.61
C LEU A 138 -0.72 13.05 14.60
N GLN A 139 -1.56 13.75 13.87
CA GLN A 139 -1.18 14.77 12.90
C GLN A 139 -1.43 16.14 13.54
N PHE A 140 -0.38 16.92 13.77
CA PHE A 140 -0.46 18.28 14.30
C PHE A 140 -0.17 19.27 13.19
N GLN A 141 -1.23 19.73 12.51
CA GLN A 141 -1.10 20.66 11.39
C GLN A 141 -1.61 22.07 11.73
N ALA A 142 -2.17 22.30 12.91
CA ALA A 142 -2.58 23.64 13.38
C ALA A 142 -1.37 24.49 13.86
N THR A 143 -0.29 24.56 13.08
CA THR A 143 0.98 25.21 13.43
C THR A 143 1.78 25.56 12.18
N ASP A 144 2.64 26.59 12.24
CA ASP A 144 3.52 26.93 11.11
C ASP A 144 4.54 25.83 10.78
N GLU A 145 4.84 24.96 11.76
CA GLU A 145 5.78 23.85 11.65
C GLU A 145 5.07 22.51 11.94
N PRO A 146 4.27 21.99 10.98
CA PRO A 146 3.41 20.83 11.15
C PRO A 146 4.25 19.59 11.37
N TYR A 147 3.74 18.69 12.19
CA TYR A 147 4.45 17.47 12.56
C TYR A 147 3.51 16.31 12.86
N LEU A 148 4.05 15.11 12.75
CA LEU A 148 3.45 13.89 13.26
C LEU A 148 4.12 13.53 14.59
N GLU A 149 3.33 13.01 15.52
CA GLU A 149 3.82 12.47 16.78
C GLU A 149 3.16 11.11 17.05
N GLU A 150 3.98 10.09 17.25
CA GLU A 150 3.50 8.78 17.65
C GLU A 150 3.22 8.77 19.15
N MET A 151 2.01 8.36 19.52
CA MET A 151 1.54 8.26 20.89
C MET A 151 1.25 6.81 21.23
N ILE A 152 1.49 6.44 22.48
CA ILE A 152 0.99 5.20 23.05
C ILE A 152 -0.20 5.53 23.95
N VAL A 153 -1.32 4.82 23.74
CA VAL A 153 -2.60 5.08 24.41
C VAL A 153 -3.11 3.79 25.06
N GLY A 154 -3.44 3.87 26.35
CA GLY A 154 -3.96 2.73 27.11
C GLY A 154 -3.64 2.81 28.61
N PRO A 155 -3.81 1.70 29.35
CA PRO A 155 -4.26 0.39 28.87
C PRO A 155 -5.70 0.42 28.34
N ILE A 156 -5.99 -0.38 27.32
CA ILE A 156 -7.33 -0.52 26.73
C ILE A 156 -8.12 -1.54 27.57
N GLU A 157 -9.14 -1.05 28.28
CA GLU A 157 -10.00 -1.84 29.16
C GLU A 157 -11.48 -1.68 28.77
N SER A 158 -12.41 -2.25 29.56
CA SER A 158 -13.86 -2.14 29.28
C SER A 158 -14.39 -0.71 29.32
N ASP A 159 -13.71 0.20 30.03
CA ASP A 159 -13.98 1.64 30.02
C ASP A 159 -12.67 2.42 29.83
N SER A 160 -12.78 3.71 29.50
CA SER A 160 -11.63 4.57 29.21
C SER A 160 -11.12 5.34 30.44
N SER A 161 -11.53 4.99 31.66
CA SER A 161 -11.23 5.78 32.86
C SER A 161 -9.79 5.64 33.32
N SER A 162 -9.15 4.50 33.05
CA SER A 162 -7.74 4.20 33.33
C SER A 162 -6.81 4.54 32.16
N MET A 163 -7.37 4.88 30.99
CA MET A 163 -6.59 5.21 29.80
C MET A 163 -5.78 6.48 30.00
N THR A 164 -4.52 6.41 29.60
CA THR A 164 -3.60 7.55 29.51
C THR A 164 -2.98 7.58 28.13
N TYR A 165 -2.36 8.70 27.77
CA TYR A 165 -1.58 8.79 26.56
C TYR A 165 -0.25 9.50 26.81
N ARG A 166 0.77 9.13 26.04
CA ARG A 166 2.10 9.76 26.08
C ARG A 166 2.82 9.54 24.76
N PRO A 167 3.87 10.33 24.45
CA PRO A 167 4.75 10.04 23.31
C PRO A 167 5.29 8.61 23.37
N TYR A 168 5.28 7.91 22.23
CA TYR A 168 5.77 6.55 22.10
C TYR A 168 7.28 6.53 21.80
N THR A 169 8.07 6.82 22.83
CA THR A 169 9.52 6.92 22.70
C THR A 169 10.21 5.58 22.44
N GLU A 170 9.61 4.48 22.87
CA GLU A 170 10.17 3.13 22.79
C GLU A 170 10.22 2.59 21.37
N GLY A 171 9.34 3.09 20.48
CA GLY A 171 9.33 2.75 19.06
C GLY A 171 10.35 3.55 18.23
N SER A 172 11.05 4.54 18.81
CA SER A 172 11.92 5.45 18.08
C SER A 172 13.37 5.37 18.53
N THR A 173 14.31 5.46 17.58
CA THR A 173 15.73 5.66 17.88
C THR A 173 16.08 7.14 18.11
N ARG A 174 15.15 8.07 17.87
CA ARG A 174 15.39 9.50 18.07
C ARG A 174 15.44 9.84 19.57
N ILE A 175 16.52 10.52 19.98
CA ILE A 175 16.72 10.94 21.36
C ILE A 175 16.04 12.30 21.58
N GLY A 176 15.16 12.39 22.58
CA GLY A 176 14.50 13.63 22.97
C GLY A 176 13.19 13.84 22.21
N ASN A 177 13.23 14.65 21.14
CA ASN A 177 12.03 14.99 20.37
C ASN A 177 11.79 13.94 19.26
N ILE A 178 10.72 13.16 19.40
CA ILE A 178 10.33 12.12 18.44
C ILE A 178 9.45 12.64 17.29
N ARG A 179 9.05 13.92 17.34
CA ARG A 179 8.21 14.55 16.31
C ARG A 179 8.88 14.48 14.94
N GLN A 180 8.08 14.16 13.93
CA GLN A 180 8.48 14.15 12.53
C GLN A 180 7.84 15.33 11.83
N ARG A 181 8.62 16.23 11.23
CA ARG A 181 8.05 17.35 10.47
C ARG A 181 7.26 16.82 9.27
N ASN A 182 6.03 17.33 9.09
CA ASN A 182 5.18 17.01 7.96
C ASN A 182 5.33 18.07 6.87
N TYR A 183 6.20 17.81 5.91
CA TYR A 183 6.47 18.74 4.81
C TYR A 183 5.39 18.75 3.72
N ASP A 184 4.42 17.83 3.78
CA ASP A 184 3.35 17.66 2.80
C ASP A 184 1.97 18.02 3.37
N ALA A 185 1.93 18.80 4.47
CA ALA A 185 0.68 19.16 5.15
C ALA A 185 -0.28 19.99 4.28
N ASP A 186 0.23 20.71 3.27
CA ASP A 186 -0.53 21.62 2.40
C ASP A 186 -0.64 21.12 0.96
N ALA A 187 -0.62 19.79 0.74
CA ALA A 187 -0.60 19.18 -0.59
C ALA A 187 -1.67 19.73 -1.57
N ASP A 188 -2.90 19.96 -1.10
CA ASP A 188 -3.99 20.51 -1.92
C ASP A 188 -3.68 21.93 -2.40
N VAL A 189 -3.09 22.75 -1.52
CA VAL A 189 -2.73 24.13 -1.83
C VAL A 189 -1.53 24.16 -2.78
N VAL A 190 -0.58 23.23 -2.62
CA VAL A 190 0.55 23.03 -3.56
C VAL A 190 0.03 22.71 -4.96
N TYR A 191 -1.00 21.88 -5.06
CA TYR A 191 -1.64 21.57 -6.33
C TYR A 191 -2.29 22.82 -6.98
N GLU A 192 -3.02 23.64 -6.23
CA GLU A 192 -3.54 24.93 -6.74
C GLU A 192 -2.42 25.85 -7.26
N PHE A 193 -1.27 25.86 -6.56
CA PHE A 193 -0.10 26.60 -7.01
C PHE A 193 0.45 26.06 -8.33
N ILE A 194 0.54 24.74 -8.48
CA ILE A 194 0.95 24.05 -9.71
C ILE A 194 0.03 24.45 -10.88
N GLU A 195 -1.29 24.37 -10.70
CA GLU A 195 -2.26 24.76 -11.74
C GLU A 195 -2.07 26.22 -12.17
N LYS A 196 -1.84 27.13 -11.22
CA LYS A 196 -1.54 28.52 -11.51
C LYS A 196 -0.26 28.69 -12.32
N GLN A 197 0.79 27.89 -12.06
CA GLN A 197 2.01 27.94 -12.89
C GLN A 197 1.77 27.38 -14.29
N CYS A 198 0.99 26.30 -14.40
CA CYS A 198 0.61 25.72 -15.69
C CYS A 198 -0.18 26.72 -16.55
N SER A 199 -1.13 27.43 -15.95
CA SER A 199 -1.93 28.45 -16.65
C SER A 199 -1.08 29.56 -17.30
N GLN A 200 0.05 29.94 -16.67
CA GLN A 200 0.96 30.95 -17.21
C GLN A 200 1.77 30.47 -18.41
N ALA A 201 1.97 29.15 -18.54
CA ALA A 201 2.70 28.51 -19.62
C ALA A 201 1.78 27.70 -20.56
N ALA A 202 0.46 27.90 -20.49
CA ALA A 202 -0.53 27.03 -21.14
C ALA A 202 -0.31 26.85 -22.64
N THR A 203 0.03 27.93 -23.36
CA THR A 203 0.33 27.86 -24.81
C THR A 203 1.54 26.98 -25.11
N ALA A 204 2.61 27.11 -24.31
CA ALA A 204 3.81 26.30 -24.47
C ALA A 204 3.52 24.84 -24.11
N ILE A 205 2.85 24.58 -22.98
CA ILE A 205 2.46 23.22 -22.57
C ILE A 205 1.64 22.53 -23.66
N LYS A 206 0.60 23.21 -24.16
CA LYS A 206 -0.25 22.68 -25.23
C LYS A 206 0.52 22.40 -26.51
N SER A 207 1.45 23.28 -26.87
CA SER A 207 2.29 23.09 -28.05
C SER A 207 3.28 21.94 -27.90
N LEU A 208 3.81 21.69 -26.70
CA LEU A 208 4.83 20.67 -26.46
C LEU A 208 4.22 19.29 -26.19
N LEU A 209 3.14 19.23 -25.42
CA LEU A 209 2.51 17.99 -24.98
C LEU A 209 1.33 17.55 -25.85
N GLY A 210 0.82 18.45 -26.70
CA GLY A 210 -0.26 18.18 -27.65
C GLY A 210 -1.67 18.33 -27.09
N ALA A 211 -1.83 18.61 -25.80
CA ALA A 211 -3.12 18.78 -25.12
C ALA A 211 -3.06 19.91 -24.07
N ASP A 212 -4.20 20.40 -23.61
CA ASP A 212 -4.22 21.40 -22.54
C ASP A 212 -3.61 20.83 -21.25
N TRP A 213 -2.98 21.67 -20.44
CA TRP A 213 -2.35 21.21 -19.18
C TRP A 213 -3.36 20.51 -18.26
N SER A 214 -4.64 20.89 -18.34
CA SER A 214 -5.73 20.29 -17.54
C SER A 214 -6.18 18.89 -18.00
N GLU A 215 -5.57 18.35 -19.06
CA GLU A 215 -5.77 16.98 -19.53
C GLU A 215 -4.70 16.00 -18.99
N PHE A 216 -3.73 16.50 -18.22
CA PHE A 216 -2.66 15.73 -17.59
C PHE A 216 -2.84 15.70 -16.08
N ASP A 217 -2.35 14.64 -15.45
CA ASP A 217 -2.05 14.66 -14.02
C ASP A 217 -0.64 15.20 -13.78
N ILE A 218 -0.40 15.81 -12.63
CA ILE A 218 0.85 16.49 -12.29
C ILE A 218 1.29 16.13 -10.88
N TRP A 219 2.26 15.23 -10.81
CA TRP A 219 2.86 14.75 -9.57
C TRP A 219 4.33 14.37 -9.80
N GLY A 220 5.08 14.11 -8.73
CA GLY A 220 6.46 13.68 -8.90
C GLY A 220 7.08 13.05 -7.66
N ILE A 221 8.14 13.66 -7.15
CA ILE A 221 9.04 13.00 -6.20
C ILE A 221 8.39 12.69 -4.85
N ASP A 222 8.79 11.56 -4.30
CA ASP A 222 8.64 11.19 -2.89
C ASP A 222 9.93 10.46 -2.48
N PRO A 223 10.66 10.93 -1.46
CA PRO A 223 10.35 12.07 -0.60
C PRO A 223 10.54 13.42 -1.29
N LEU A 224 9.99 14.47 -0.67
CA LEU A 224 10.31 15.85 -1.04
C LEU A 224 11.82 16.07 -0.89
N TRP A 225 12.40 16.87 -1.79
CA TRP A 225 13.84 17.06 -1.85
C TRP A 225 14.27 18.20 -0.93
N HIS A 226 15.18 17.92 -0.02
CA HIS A 226 15.81 18.93 0.82
C HIS A 226 17.15 19.36 0.20
N GLU A 227 17.32 20.66 -0.05
CA GLU A 227 18.58 21.23 -0.52
C GLU A 227 18.98 22.45 0.31
N GLU A 228 20.28 22.63 0.50
CA GLU A 228 20.82 23.79 1.21
C GLU A 228 21.14 24.91 0.20
N VAL A 229 20.48 26.06 0.35
CA VAL A 229 20.72 27.25 -0.49
C VAL A 229 21.02 28.42 0.42
N ASP A 230 22.20 29.03 0.26
CA ASP A 230 22.65 30.17 1.07
C ASP A 230 22.64 29.92 2.60
N ASN A 231 22.86 28.67 3.03
CA ASN A 231 22.75 28.14 4.41
C ASN A 231 21.32 28.03 4.97
N ASP A 232 20.30 28.17 4.12
CA ASP A 232 18.92 27.88 4.46
C ASP A 232 18.50 26.53 3.85
N GLU A 233 17.88 25.67 4.66
CA GLU A 233 17.26 24.43 4.17
C GLU A 233 16.02 24.80 3.34
N ARG A 234 15.98 24.31 2.11
CA ARG A 234 14.85 24.48 1.19
C ARG A 234 14.19 23.14 0.94
N VAL A 235 12.86 23.17 0.87
CA VAL A 235 12.03 22.01 0.56
C VAL A 235 11.52 22.19 -0.86
N MET A 236 12.06 21.36 -1.75
CA MET A 236 11.82 21.41 -3.17
C MET A 236 10.93 20.25 -3.61
N TYR A 237 9.98 20.57 -4.47
CA TYR A 237 9.12 19.59 -5.12
C TYR A 237 9.38 19.58 -6.62
N TRP A 238 9.83 18.44 -7.13
CA TRP A 238 9.90 18.18 -8.56
C TRP A 238 8.66 17.42 -8.99
N VAL A 239 7.95 17.96 -9.98
CA VAL A 239 6.78 17.33 -10.58
C VAL A 239 6.96 17.16 -12.08
N GLY A 240 6.36 16.11 -12.62
CA GLY A 240 6.24 15.84 -14.05
C GLY A 240 4.79 15.83 -14.49
N PHE A 241 4.58 15.96 -15.79
CA PHE A 241 3.25 15.77 -16.39
C PHE A 241 3.07 14.29 -16.77
N TRP A 242 1.89 13.76 -16.50
CA TRP A 242 1.50 12.37 -16.74
C TRP A 242 0.22 12.33 -17.57
N GLY A 243 0.18 11.48 -18.58
CA GLY A 243 -1.00 11.28 -19.40
C GLY A 243 -2.05 10.49 -18.63
N VAL A 244 -3.30 10.95 -18.63
CA VAL A 244 -4.40 10.23 -17.95
C VAL A 244 -4.97 9.16 -18.88
N PRO A 245 -5.09 7.88 -18.45
CA PRO A 245 -5.76 6.85 -19.23
C PRO A 245 -7.22 7.22 -19.55
N THR A 246 -7.65 7.05 -20.81
CA THR A 246 -9.05 7.30 -21.23
C THR A 246 -9.96 6.08 -21.03
N THR A 247 -9.37 4.95 -20.64
CA THR A 247 -10.07 3.69 -20.34
C THR A 247 -10.14 3.42 -18.83
N LEU A 248 -10.70 2.28 -18.44
CA LEU A 248 -10.71 1.84 -17.03
C LEU A 248 -9.34 1.33 -16.54
N GLY A 249 -8.35 1.20 -17.41
CA GLY A 249 -7.03 0.72 -17.01
C GLY A 249 -6.27 1.73 -16.14
N ASP A 250 -5.47 1.20 -15.23
CA ASP A 250 -4.72 1.96 -14.21
C ASP A 250 -3.23 2.07 -14.54
N PHE A 251 -2.91 2.52 -15.76
CA PHE A 251 -1.55 2.53 -16.31
C PHE A 251 -0.97 3.94 -16.51
N GLU A 252 -1.45 4.93 -15.74
CA GLU A 252 -0.94 6.31 -15.81
C GLU A 252 0.58 6.39 -15.63
N THR A 253 1.14 5.55 -14.76
CA THR A 253 2.57 5.46 -14.50
C THR A 253 3.40 5.04 -15.72
N LEU A 254 2.76 4.56 -16.79
CA LEU A 254 3.39 4.28 -18.08
C LEU A 254 3.37 5.48 -19.06
N LEU A 255 2.75 6.60 -18.68
CA LEU A 255 2.47 7.74 -19.56
C LEU A 255 3.19 9.04 -19.14
N PRO A 256 4.49 9.06 -18.79
CA PRO A 256 5.19 10.31 -18.49
C PRO A 256 5.38 11.18 -19.75
N GLN A 257 5.29 12.50 -19.59
CA GLN A 257 5.27 13.46 -20.71
C GLN A 257 6.60 14.18 -20.97
N GLY A 258 7.57 14.11 -20.06
CA GLY A 258 8.92 14.66 -20.26
C GLY A 258 9.05 16.18 -20.10
N LEU A 259 8.03 16.83 -19.55
CA LEU A 259 8.06 18.21 -19.06
C LEU A 259 8.00 18.19 -17.54
N TYR A 260 8.84 18.99 -16.88
CA TYR A 260 8.96 19.00 -15.42
C TYR A 260 9.01 20.42 -14.86
N MET A 261 8.57 20.56 -13.61
CA MET A 261 8.65 21.80 -12.82
C MET A 261 9.40 21.55 -11.51
N LYS A 262 10.25 22.50 -11.13
CA LYS A 262 10.84 22.58 -9.80
C LYS A 262 10.16 23.69 -9.01
N ILE A 263 9.56 23.32 -7.88
CA ILE A 263 8.81 24.21 -7.01
C ILE A 263 9.51 24.29 -5.67
N ASP A 264 9.59 25.49 -5.13
CA ASP A 264 10.06 25.75 -3.77
C ASP A 264 8.85 25.98 -2.87
N GLN A 265 8.64 25.05 -1.94
CA GLN A 265 7.52 25.06 -1.00
C GLN A 265 8.00 25.07 0.46
N THR A 266 9.16 25.67 0.70
CA THR A 266 9.85 25.65 2.01
C THR A 266 9.00 26.16 3.17
N SER A 267 8.19 27.20 2.95
CA SER A 267 7.29 27.76 3.97
C SER A 267 5.87 27.26 3.78
N ARG A 268 5.02 27.32 4.79
CA ARG A 268 3.58 27.04 4.62
C ARG A 268 2.77 28.12 3.90
N ASP A 269 3.26 29.36 3.84
CA ASP A 269 2.53 30.45 3.16
C ASP A 269 2.73 30.35 1.64
N PRO A 270 1.65 30.08 0.85
CA PRO A 270 1.74 29.96 -0.60
C PRO A 270 2.25 31.20 -1.31
N LYS A 271 2.18 32.38 -0.67
CA LYS A 271 2.73 33.63 -1.22
C LYS A 271 4.25 33.62 -1.35
N ASN A 272 4.92 32.80 -0.55
CA ASN A 272 6.37 32.67 -0.54
C ASN A 272 6.86 31.55 -1.47
N TRP A 273 5.95 30.70 -1.97
CA TRP A 273 6.29 29.64 -2.92
C TRP A 273 6.73 30.20 -4.26
N LYS A 274 7.63 29.47 -4.92
CA LYS A 274 8.21 29.91 -6.19
C LYS A 274 8.33 28.73 -7.13
N LEU A 275 8.01 28.97 -8.41
CA LEU A 275 8.47 28.13 -9.48
C LEU A 275 9.94 28.46 -9.75
N VAL A 276 10.84 27.57 -9.32
CA VAL A 276 12.29 27.74 -9.46
C VAL A 276 12.71 27.55 -10.92
N GLY A 277 12.07 26.62 -11.62
CA GLY A 277 12.33 26.41 -13.05
C GLY A 277 11.55 25.29 -13.70
N TRP A 278 11.73 25.21 -15.01
CA TRP A 278 11.20 24.18 -15.88
C TRP A 278 12.34 23.33 -16.43
N LEU A 279 12.09 22.04 -16.66
CA LEU A 279 12.98 21.18 -17.41
C LEU A 279 12.22 20.58 -18.59
N TYR A 280 12.77 20.73 -19.79
CA TYR A 280 12.26 20.10 -21.01
C TYR A 280 13.44 19.78 -21.92
N GLY A 281 13.45 18.59 -22.54
CA GLY A 281 14.54 18.23 -23.46
C GLY A 281 15.91 18.08 -22.81
N GLY A 282 15.98 17.83 -21.49
CA GLY A 282 17.23 17.86 -20.74
C GLY A 282 17.84 19.26 -20.54
N VAL A 283 17.13 20.32 -20.92
CA VAL A 283 17.54 21.72 -20.71
C VAL A 283 16.74 22.33 -19.56
N TYR A 284 17.44 22.96 -18.62
CA TYR A 284 16.83 23.63 -17.47
C TYR A 284 16.66 25.13 -17.72
N TYR A 285 15.45 25.62 -17.48
CA TYR A 285 15.06 27.02 -17.66
C TYR A 285 14.68 27.63 -16.31
N ARG A 286 15.37 28.70 -15.92
CA ARG A 286 15.16 29.35 -14.61
C ARG A 286 13.90 30.24 -14.63
N GLY A 287 12.81 29.72 -14.08
CA GLY A 287 11.49 30.35 -14.04
C GLY A 287 10.74 30.36 -15.38
N THR A 288 9.45 30.69 -15.33
CA THR A 288 8.55 30.68 -16.50
C THR A 288 8.97 31.65 -17.61
N ALA A 289 9.47 32.84 -17.26
CA ALA A 289 9.87 33.84 -18.26
C ALA A 289 11.03 33.34 -19.15
N ALA A 290 12.03 32.68 -18.56
CA ALA A 290 13.14 32.12 -19.32
C ALA A 290 12.70 30.93 -20.19
N PHE A 291 11.80 30.10 -19.67
CA PHE A 291 11.21 28.99 -20.42
C PHE A 291 10.42 29.48 -21.65
N LEU A 292 9.54 30.47 -21.47
CA LEU A 292 8.73 31.02 -22.56
C LEU A 292 9.59 31.76 -23.59
N ALA A 293 10.60 32.55 -23.16
CA ALA A 293 11.52 33.21 -24.08
C ALA A 293 12.34 32.20 -24.91
N ALA A 294 12.72 31.07 -24.31
CA ALA A 294 13.35 29.98 -25.04
C ALA A 294 12.38 29.31 -26.02
N PHE A 295 11.16 29.00 -25.58
CA PHE A 295 10.11 28.39 -26.41
C PHE A 295 9.77 29.23 -27.65
N GLU A 296 9.77 30.56 -27.54
CA GLU A 296 9.52 31.47 -28.66
C GLU A 296 10.73 31.62 -29.61
N SER A 297 11.90 31.09 -29.23
CA SER A 297 13.11 31.15 -30.04
C SER A 297 13.03 30.21 -31.25
N PRO A 298 13.49 30.62 -32.45
CA PRO A 298 13.54 29.75 -33.63
C PRO A 298 14.51 28.57 -33.49
N THR A 299 15.30 28.53 -32.41
CA THR A 299 16.27 27.46 -32.11
C THR A 299 15.77 26.49 -31.03
N PHE A 300 14.52 26.64 -30.56
CA PHE A 300 13.96 25.73 -29.57
C PHE A 300 13.77 24.33 -30.17
N GLU A 301 14.43 23.35 -29.57
CA GLU A 301 14.32 21.95 -29.98
C GLU A 301 13.08 21.32 -29.32
N THR A 302 12.15 20.87 -30.15
CA THR A 302 11.04 20.01 -29.71
C THR A 302 11.38 18.57 -30.00
N TYR A 303 10.87 17.69 -29.15
CA TYR A 303 11.14 16.26 -29.28
C TYR A 303 9.86 15.53 -29.65
N THR A 304 10.00 14.55 -30.53
CA THR A 304 8.90 13.65 -30.82
C THR A 304 8.63 12.80 -29.59
N ARG A 305 7.47 13.04 -28.96
CA ARG A 305 6.94 12.15 -27.95
C ARG A 305 6.81 10.76 -28.60
N ASN A 306 7.43 9.73 -28.01
CA ASN A 306 7.11 8.36 -28.39
C ASN A 306 5.59 8.16 -28.23
N GLU A 307 4.99 7.26 -29.00
CA GLU A 307 3.55 6.92 -28.94
C GLU A 307 3.08 6.34 -27.58
N GLY A 308 3.75 6.64 -26.45
CA GLY A 308 3.21 6.58 -25.09
C GLY A 308 2.06 7.56 -24.87
N VAL A 309 1.19 7.68 -25.87
CA VAL A 309 -0.21 8.05 -25.73
C VAL A 309 -0.93 6.87 -25.10
N ASP A 310 -1.98 7.21 -24.37
CA ASP A 310 -2.95 6.24 -23.90
C ASP A 310 -3.35 5.28 -25.03
N GLY A 311 -3.41 3.99 -24.71
CA GLY A 311 -3.73 2.99 -25.70
C GLY A 311 -3.73 1.60 -25.13
N SER A 312 -4.29 0.68 -25.92
CA SER A 312 -4.46 -0.70 -25.47
C SER A 312 -3.13 -1.34 -25.05
N TRP A 313 -1.98 -0.94 -25.60
CA TRP A 313 -0.66 -1.53 -25.33
C TRP A 313 -0.34 -1.57 -23.82
N ALA A 314 -0.90 -0.64 -23.05
CA ALA A 314 -0.72 -0.52 -21.61
C ALA A 314 -1.79 -1.27 -20.79
N MET A 315 -2.81 -1.86 -21.41
CA MET A 315 -3.80 -2.71 -20.72
C MET A 315 -3.22 -4.09 -20.38
N THR A 316 -3.68 -4.67 -19.28
CA THR A 316 -3.34 -6.05 -18.88
C THR A 316 -4.23 -7.13 -19.51
N ASP A 317 -5.29 -6.74 -20.23
CA ASP A 317 -6.18 -7.68 -20.91
C ASP A 317 -5.43 -8.56 -21.92
N ASN A 318 -5.95 -9.77 -22.14
CA ASN A 318 -5.39 -10.70 -23.10
C ASN A 318 -5.36 -10.09 -24.51
N LYS A 319 -4.20 -10.17 -25.16
CA LYS A 319 -3.93 -9.62 -26.48
C LYS A 319 -3.27 -10.63 -27.40
N GLY A 320 -3.61 -10.52 -28.68
CA GLY A 320 -3.04 -11.35 -29.74
C GLY A 320 -3.91 -12.57 -30.05
N SER A 321 -3.34 -13.50 -30.80
CA SER A 321 -4.03 -14.74 -31.19
C SER A 321 -3.99 -15.76 -30.05
N ALA A 322 -5.10 -16.46 -29.82
CA ALA A 322 -5.16 -17.58 -28.88
C ALA A 322 -4.05 -18.60 -29.16
N LEU A 323 -3.38 -19.05 -28.11
CA LEU A 323 -2.33 -20.06 -28.22
C LEU A 323 -2.95 -21.44 -28.51
N PRO A 324 -2.20 -22.36 -29.17
CA PRO A 324 -2.70 -23.70 -29.41
C PRO A 324 -3.13 -24.40 -28.11
N LEU A 325 -4.36 -24.93 -28.09
CA LEU A 325 -4.98 -25.66 -26.97
C LEU A 325 -5.31 -24.83 -25.71
N ASP A 326 -5.16 -23.51 -25.74
CA ASP A 326 -5.36 -22.62 -24.59
C ASP A 326 -6.83 -22.42 -24.18
N SER A 327 -7.77 -22.90 -25.00
CA SER A 327 -9.19 -22.95 -24.65
C SER A 327 -9.56 -24.11 -23.72
N ARG A 328 -8.59 -24.99 -23.40
CA ARG A 328 -8.79 -26.09 -22.44
C ARG A 328 -8.47 -25.59 -21.03
N ALA A 329 -9.21 -26.08 -20.04
CA ALA A 329 -8.90 -25.79 -18.64
C ALA A 329 -7.45 -26.20 -18.30
N PRO A 330 -6.67 -25.31 -17.65
CA PRO A 330 -5.33 -25.65 -17.21
C PRO A 330 -5.36 -26.68 -16.07
N PRO A 331 -4.22 -27.31 -15.73
CA PRO A 331 -4.13 -28.15 -14.54
C PRO A 331 -4.56 -27.38 -13.29
N MET A 332 -5.41 -27.99 -12.46
CA MET A 332 -5.85 -27.42 -11.19
C MET A 332 -5.49 -28.37 -10.04
N GLN A 333 -4.98 -27.80 -8.95
CA GLN A 333 -4.81 -28.54 -7.71
C GLN A 333 -6.17 -28.76 -7.04
N ILE A 334 -6.35 -29.94 -6.45
CA ILE A 334 -7.53 -30.31 -5.67
C ILE A 334 -7.10 -30.95 -4.36
N LEU A 335 -7.99 -30.95 -3.36
CA LEU A 335 -7.82 -31.63 -2.08
C LEU A 335 -8.81 -32.80 -1.97
N PRO A 336 -8.46 -34.02 -2.43
CA PRO A 336 -9.40 -35.14 -2.49
C PRO A 336 -10.02 -35.53 -1.15
N GLU A 337 -9.27 -35.35 -0.06
CA GLU A 337 -9.68 -35.68 1.31
C GLU A 337 -9.86 -34.42 2.19
N GLY A 338 -9.98 -33.24 1.56
CA GLY A 338 -10.15 -31.98 2.27
C GLY A 338 -8.86 -31.37 2.82
N LYS A 339 -9.04 -30.36 3.68
CA LYS A 339 -7.96 -29.50 4.20
C LYS A 339 -7.20 -30.21 5.32
N ARG A 340 -5.86 -30.09 5.31
CA ARG A 340 -4.95 -30.72 6.30
C ARG A 340 -4.32 -29.72 7.26
N TRP A 341 -4.97 -28.59 7.43
CA TRP A 341 -4.61 -27.53 8.39
C TRP A 341 -5.85 -27.14 9.17
N LYS A 342 -5.63 -26.52 10.33
CA LYS A 342 -6.66 -26.07 11.24
C LYS A 342 -6.53 -24.59 11.50
N VAL A 343 -7.65 -23.92 11.74
CA VAL A 343 -7.67 -22.48 12.00
C VAL A 343 -8.61 -22.18 13.17
N ASP A 344 -8.12 -21.39 14.12
CA ASP A 344 -8.95 -20.60 15.03
C ASP A 344 -9.13 -19.22 14.38
N ALA A 345 -10.30 -18.97 13.78
CA ALA A 345 -10.53 -17.76 13.00
C ALA A 345 -10.60 -16.51 13.89
N ASP A 346 -11.08 -16.65 15.12
CA ASP A 346 -11.25 -15.55 16.08
C ASP A 346 -9.89 -15.16 16.69
N ALA A 347 -9.11 -16.15 17.11
CA ALA A 347 -7.75 -15.92 17.62
C ALA A 347 -6.72 -15.70 16.50
N LYS A 348 -7.08 -15.90 15.23
CA LYS A 348 -6.17 -15.86 14.07
C LYS A 348 -4.97 -16.81 14.27
N PHE A 349 -5.23 -18.01 14.74
CA PHE A 349 -4.23 -19.04 15.00
C PHE A 349 -4.32 -20.17 13.98
N VAL A 350 -3.16 -20.64 13.51
CA VAL A 350 -3.06 -21.65 12.45
C VAL A 350 -2.22 -22.81 12.93
N ALA A 351 -2.67 -24.03 12.64
CA ALA A 351 -1.90 -25.25 12.85
C ALA A 351 -1.81 -26.06 11.55
N TYR A 352 -0.60 -26.43 11.14
CA TYR A 352 -0.33 -27.25 9.97
C TYR A 352 0.79 -28.26 10.24
N GLY A 353 0.46 -29.55 10.22
CA GLY A 353 1.41 -30.59 10.59
C GLY A 353 1.95 -30.35 12.01
N ASP A 354 3.25 -30.14 12.11
CA ASP A 354 3.94 -29.83 13.38
C ASP A 354 4.13 -28.32 13.62
N PHE A 355 3.67 -27.46 12.70
CA PHE A 355 3.73 -26.01 12.84
C PHE A 355 2.49 -25.43 13.50
N GLU A 356 2.72 -24.40 14.32
CA GLU A 356 1.68 -23.58 14.93
C GLU A 356 2.15 -22.12 14.96
N TYR A 357 1.25 -21.17 14.71
CA TYR A 357 1.57 -19.74 14.79
C TYR A 357 0.31 -18.86 14.89
N PHE A 358 0.49 -17.64 15.37
CA PHE A 358 -0.53 -16.58 15.35
C PHE A 358 -0.29 -15.62 14.19
N ILE A 359 -1.38 -15.07 13.67
CA ILE A 359 -1.36 -14.01 12.66
C ILE A 359 -1.76 -12.68 13.31
N SER A 360 -1.05 -11.63 12.95
CA SER A 360 -1.36 -10.23 13.25
C SER A 360 -1.38 -9.42 11.95
N PHE A 361 -2.03 -8.26 11.98
CA PHE A 361 -2.14 -7.37 10.84
C PHE A 361 -2.04 -5.90 11.28
N THR A 362 -1.27 -5.10 10.55
CA THR A 362 -1.05 -3.67 10.85
C THR A 362 -1.29 -2.81 9.63
N ARG A 363 -1.61 -1.53 9.85
CA ARG A 363 -1.71 -0.55 8.77
C ARG A 363 -0.38 -0.42 8.02
N ASP A 364 0.72 -0.30 8.76
CA ASP A 364 2.02 0.03 8.16
C ASP A 364 2.60 -1.14 7.35
N THR A 365 2.62 -2.36 7.91
CA THR A 365 3.39 -3.49 7.34
C THR A 365 2.54 -4.71 6.95
N GLY A 366 1.22 -4.63 7.06
CA GLY A 366 0.32 -5.73 6.71
C GLY A 366 0.51 -6.92 7.66
N VAL A 367 0.66 -8.12 7.09
CA VAL A 367 0.70 -9.39 7.84
C VAL A 367 2.00 -9.58 8.62
N ARG A 368 1.86 -10.06 9.86
CA ARG A 368 2.96 -10.53 10.72
C ARG A 368 2.59 -11.84 11.39
N LEU A 369 3.59 -12.68 11.63
CA LEU A 369 3.47 -13.96 12.31
C LEU A 369 4.13 -13.91 13.69
N PHE A 370 3.48 -14.49 14.68
CA PHE A 370 3.96 -14.54 16.05
C PHE A 370 3.96 -15.96 16.59
N ASP A 371 4.91 -16.23 17.49
CA ASP A 371 5.04 -17.49 18.21
C ASP A 371 5.05 -18.72 17.28
N ILE A 372 5.88 -18.67 16.25
CA ILE A 372 6.02 -19.79 15.32
C ILE A 372 6.72 -20.94 16.05
N LYS A 373 5.99 -22.05 16.17
CA LYS A 373 6.46 -23.30 16.76
C LYS A 373 6.59 -24.37 15.71
N TYR A 374 7.54 -25.28 15.93
CA TYR A 374 7.66 -26.54 15.21
C TYR A 374 7.84 -27.67 16.21
N LYS A 375 7.02 -28.72 16.13
CA LYS A 375 7.00 -29.85 17.07
C LYS A 375 6.81 -29.42 18.54
N GLY A 376 5.99 -28.39 18.76
CA GLY A 376 5.68 -27.83 20.08
C GLY A 376 6.75 -26.89 20.65
N GLU A 377 7.89 -26.69 19.98
CA GLU A 377 8.95 -25.78 20.41
C GLU A 377 8.93 -24.49 19.59
N ARG A 378 9.04 -23.33 20.26
CA ARG A 378 9.12 -22.02 19.58
C ARG A 378 10.46 -21.89 18.88
N ILE A 379 10.41 -21.67 17.57
CA ILE A 379 11.59 -21.43 16.73
C ILE A 379 11.73 -19.95 16.34
N ILE A 380 10.61 -19.22 16.20
CA ILE A 380 10.61 -17.79 15.88
C ILE A 380 9.55 -17.09 16.74
N TYR A 381 9.95 -16.03 17.46
CA TYR A 381 9.00 -15.23 18.25
C TYR A 381 8.13 -14.34 17.36
N GLU A 382 8.73 -13.75 16.34
CA GLU A 382 8.10 -12.76 15.46
C GLU A 382 8.75 -12.80 14.08
N LEU A 383 7.94 -12.82 13.03
CA LEU A 383 8.37 -12.81 11.65
C LEU A 383 7.40 -11.97 10.83
N GLY A 384 7.88 -10.91 10.18
CA GLY A 384 7.05 -10.07 9.31
C GLY A 384 7.84 -8.97 8.62
N LEU A 385 7.22 -8.39 7.60
CA LEU A 385 7.75 -7.24 6.87
C LEU A 385 8.07 -6.08 7.82
N GLN A 386 9.17 -5.38 7.55
CA GLN A 386 9.51 -4.12 8.20
C GLN A 386 9.29 -2.94 7.26
N GLU A 387 9.71 -3.07 6.01
CA GLU A 387 9.63 -2.00 5.00
C GLU A 387 9.82 -2.57 3.58
N ALA A 388 9.34 -1.84 2.56
CA ALA A 388 9.82 -1.95 1.18
C ALA A 388 10.32 -0.59 0.67
N LEU A 389 11.48 -0.62 0.00
CA LEU A 389 12.10 0.55 -0.62
C LEU A 389 12.07 0.39 -2.14
N ALA A 390 11.43 1.33 -2.84
CA ALA A 390 11.53 1.46 -4.28
C ALA A 390 12.38 2.69 -4.63
N HIS A 391 13.70 2.48 -4.71
CA HIS A 391 14.67 3.53 -5.02
C HIS A 391 14.88 3.62 -6.54
N TYR A 392 14.47 4.73 -7.13
CA TYR A 392 14.61 5.00 -8.55
C TYR A 392 15.90 5.75 -8.89
N SER A 393 16.26 5.68 -10.16
CA SER A 393 17.30 6.54 -10.73
C SER A 393 16.88 6.88 -12.17
N GLY A 394 17.10 8.12 -12.59
CA GLY A 394 16.78 8.55 -13.94
C GLY A 394 17.58 9.78 -14.34
N ALA A 395 17.57 10.09 -15.65
CA ALA A 395 18.18 11.32 -16.15
C ALA A 395 17.30 12.55 -15.89
N ASP A 396 16.00 12.33 -15.66
CA ASP A 396 15.05 13.35 -15.24
C ASP A 396 14.98 13.45 -13.71
N PRO A 397 14.58 14.62 -13.19
CA PRO A 397 14.64 14.90 -11.75
C PRO A 397 13.54 14.21 -10.96
N VAL A 398 12.44 13.77 -11.60
CA VAL A 398 11.39 13.02 -10.90
C VAL A 398 11.90 11.62 -10.59
N GLN A 399 12.30 10.86 -11.60
CA GLN A 399 12.83 9.50 -11.37
C GLN A 399 14.13 9.52 -10.56
N SER A 400 14.99 10.54 -10.72
CA SER A 400 16.20 10.67 -9.90
C SER A 400 15.90 11.03 -8.44
N GLY A 401 14.77 11.66 -8.15
CA GLY A 401 14.39 12.09 -6.80
C GLY A 401 13.44 11.11 -6.08
N THR A 402 12.92 10.10 -6.78
CA THR A 402 11.98 9.13 -6.21
C THR A 402 12.71 8.03 -5.42
N GLY A 403 12.31 7.87 -4.15
CA GLY A 403 12.73 6.80 -3.26
C GLY A 403 11.60 6.45 -2.30
N TYR A 404 10.60 5.69 -2.77
CA TYR A 404 9.43 5.35 -1.97
C TYR A 404 9.79 4.47 -0.78
N VAL A 405 9.17 4.78 0.35
CA VAL A 405 9.21 4.02 1.59
C VAL A 405 7.78 3.59 1.86
N ASP A 406 7.41 2.38 1.44
CA ASP A 406 6.01 2.01 1.22
C ASP A 406 5.16 1.94 2.50
N SER A 407 5.78 1.76 3.68
CA SER A 407 5.07 1.87 4.97
C SER A 407 4.49 3.27 5.24
N TYR A 408 5.02 4.33 4.59
CA TYR A 408 4.43 5.66 4.62
C TYR A 408 2.99 5.65 4.11
N TYR A 409 2.73 4.91 3.03
CA TYR A 409 1.39 4.68 2.48
C TYR A 409 0.65 3.58 3.27
N GLY A 410 1.37 2.52 3.60
CA GLY A 410 0.95 1.40 4.44
C GLY A 410 0.53 0.18 3.62
N PHE A 411 1.05 -1.00 3.94
CA PHE A 411 0.69 -2.24 3.26
C PHE A 411 -0.73 -2.71 3.58
N GLY A 412 -1.23 -2.41 4.79
CA GLY A 412 -2.53 -2.85 5.27
C GLY A 412 -3.72 -2.25 4.51
N PRO A 413 -3.75 -0.92 4.30
CA PRO A 413 -4.77 -0.25 3.50
C PRO A 413 -4.92 -0.79 2.08
N TYR A 414 -3.85 -1.32 1.50
CA TYR A 414 -3.81 -1.83 0.13
C TYR A 414 -3.79 -3.36 0.04
N ALA A 415 -4.05 -4.07 1.13
CA ALA A 415 -4.20 -5.53 1.13
C ALA A 415 -5.62 -5.92 0.68
N PHE A 416 -5.92 -5.69 -0.60
CA PHE A 416 -7.25 -5.90 -1.18
C PHE A 416 -7.66 -7.39 -1.21
N GLU A 417 -8.92 -7.62 -1.58
CA GLU A 417 -9.50 -8.96 -1.71
C GLU A 417 -8.74 -9.82 -2.72
N LEU A 418 -8.25 -10.99 -2.28
CA LEU A 418 -7.55 -11.95 -3.14
C LEU A 418 -8.55 -12.73 -4.00
N LEU A 419 -8.21 -12.92 -5.28
CA LEU A 419 -9.04 -13.63 -6.25
C LEU A 419 -8.88 -15.16 -6.13
N PRO A 420 -9.92 -15.91 -5.69
CA PRO A 420 -9.82 -17.36 -5.57
C PRO A 420 -9.64 -18.04 -6.93
N GLY A 421 -8.68 -18.95 -7.02
CA GLY A 421 -8.29 -19.64 -8.25
C GLY A 421 -7.20 -18.93 -9.06
N PHE A 422 -6.87 -17.67 -8.72
CA PHE A 422 -5.82 -16.88 -9.37
C PHE A 422 -4.71 -16.56 -8.38
N ASP A 423 -4.98 -15.70 -7.39
CA ASP A 423 -3.99 -15.32 -6.37
C ASP A 423 -3.70 -16.47 -5.42
N CYS A 424 -4.70 -17.30 -5.15
CA CYS A 424 -4.57 -18.49 -4.31
C CYS A 424 -5.36 -19.65 -4.93
N PRO A 425 -5.03 -20.93 -4.63
CA PRO A 425 -5.86 -22.04 -5.07
C PRO A 425 -7.32 -21.88 -4.63
N SER A 426 -8.26 -22.32 -5.45
CA SER A 426 -9.70 -22.15 -5.20
C SER A 426 -10.21 -22.81 -3.91
N TYR A 427 -9.47 -23.79 -3.38
CA TYR A 427 -9.78 -24.47 -2.12
C TYR A 427 -9.14 -23.81 -0.89
N ALA A 428 -8.42 -22.69 -1.03
CA ALA A 428 -7.75 -22.02 0.08
C ALA A 428 -8.74 -21.61 1.19
N THR A 429 -8.22 -21.41 2.40
CA THR A 429 -8.97 -20.76 3.47
C THR A 429 -8.63 -19.28 3.44
N PHE A 430 -9.63 -18.42 3.31
CA PHE A 430 -9.45 -16.97 3.27
C PHE A 430 -9.81 -16.34 4.61
N LEU A 431 -9.01 -15.39 5.07
CA LEU A 431 -9.20 -14.62 6.29
C LEU A 431 -9.29 -13.14 5.95
N ASN A 432 -10.16 -12.43 6.66
CA ASN A 432 -10.26 -10.98 6.57
C ASN A 432 -9.14 -10.30 7.35
N ALA A 433 -8.79 -9.09 6.93
CA ALA A 433 -7.86 -8.21 7.63
C ALA A 433 -8.50 -6.83 7.85
N THR A 434 -8.21 -6.20 8.99
CA THR A 434 -8.75 -4.89 9.36
C THR A 434 -7.61 -3.94 9.69
N PHE A 435 -7.71 -2.70 9.23
CA PHE A 435 -6.81 -1.61 9.60
C PHE A 435 -7.62 -0.38 10.06
N HIS A 436 -6.96 0.52 10.79
CA HIS A 436 -7.59 1.75 11.29
C HIS A 436 -6.77 2.97 10.86
N ALA A 437 -7.38 3.81 10.03
CA ALA A 437 -6.78 5.04 9.54
C ALA A 437 -7.86 6.11 9.36
N ASN A 438 -7.50 7.37 9.56
CA ASN A 438 -8.39 8.53 9.43
C ASN A 438 -9.69 8.35 10.23
N GLU A 439 -9.58 7.83 11.46
CA GLU A 439 -10.68 7.51 12.38
C GLU A 439 -11.70 6.47 11.85
N ILE A 440 -11.38 5.79 10.74
CA ILE A 440 -12.23 4.77 10.13
C ILE A 440 -11.56 3.40 10.27
N SER A 441 -12.37 2.41 10.65
CA SER A 441 -11.96 0.99 10.60
C SER A 441 -12.43 0.37 9.29
N THR A 442 -11.49 -0.13 8.49
CA THR A 442 -11.81 -0.75 7.21
C THR A 442 -11.38 -2.21 7.23
N THR A 443 -12.27 -3.09 6.79
CA THR A 443 -12.03 -4.54 6.70
C THR A 443 -11.98 -4.96 5.26
N HIS A 444 -10.86 -5.52 4.83
CA HIS A 444 -10.70 -6.16 3.54
C HIS A 444 -11.12 -7.64 3.66
N PRO A 445 -12.15 -8.09 2.92
CA PRO A 445 -12.49 -9.50 2.87
C PRO A 445 -11.38 -10.28 2.15
N ALA A 446 -11.15 -11.52 2.57
CA ALA A 446 -10.21 -12.45 1.92
C ALA A 446 -8.80 -11.87 1.60
N ALA A 447 -8.31 -10.96 2.43
CA ALA A 447 -7.00 -10.31 2.29
C ALA A 447 -5.80 -11.24 2.59
N ILE A 448 -6.06 -12.38 3.24
CA ILE A 448 -5.07 -13.40 3.58
C ILE A 448 -5.62 -14.75 3.13
N CYS A 449 -4.80 -15.57 2.48
CA CYS A 449 -5.18 -16.94 2.14
C CYS A 449 -4.19 -17.95 2.72
N LEU A 450 -4.72 -19.12 3.08
CA LEU A 450 -3.99 -20.26 3.64
C LEU A 450 -4.23 -21.49 2.77
N PHE A 451 -3.18 -22.14 2.29
CA PHE A 451 -3.31 -23.32 1.44
C PHE A 451 -2.10 -24.24 1.54
N GLU A 452 -2.32 -25.54 1.39
CA GLU A 452 -1.27 -26.51 1.11
C GLU A 452 -1.17 -26.75 -0.39
N SER A 453 0.03 -26.81 -0.96
CA SER A 453 0.26 -27.13 -2.36
C SER A 453 1.34 -28.20 -2.55
N ASP A 454 1.27 -28.90 -3.69
CA ASP A 454 2.31 -29.82 -4.15
C ASP A 454 3.46 -29.00 -4.77
N MET A 455 4.68 -29.23 -4.30
CA MET A 455 5.87 -28.52 -4.80
C MET A 455 6.28 -28.94 -6.23
N GLY A 456 5.66 -30.00 -6.77
CA GLY A 456 6.01 -30.57 -8.08
C GLY A 456 7.30 -31.41 -8.06
N THR A 457 7.99 -31.47 -6.91
CA THR A 457 9.18 -32.30 -6.68
C THR A 457 9.08 -33.00 -5.31
N PRO A 458 9.64 -34.21 -5.14
CA PRO A 458 9.67 -34.86 -3.84
C PRO A 458 10.65 -34.15 -2.89
N ILE A 459 10.30 -34.03 -1.61
CA ILE A 459 11.21 -33.46 -0.60
C ILE A 459 12.47 -34.33 -0.40
N GLN A 460 12.31 -35.65 -0.56
CA GLN A 460 13.43 -36.57 -0.65
C GLN A 460 13.09 -37.74 -1.56
N ARG A 461 14.10 -38.28 -2.24
CA ARG A 461 14.02 -39.55 -2.94
C ARG A 461 15.36 -40.26 -2.95
N HIS A 462 15.34 -41.58 -2.90
CA HIS A 462 16.51 -42.42 -3.10
C HIS A 462 16.14 -43.64 -3.95
N ALA A 463 17.07 -44.09 -4.78
CA ALA A 463 16.95 -45.31 -5.56
C ALA A 463 18.27 -46.08 -5.51
N SER A 464 18.18 -47.37 -5.21
CA SER A 464 19.27 -48.33 -5.32
C SER A 464 18.87 -49.46 -6.26
N SER A 465 19.77 -50.42 -6.48
CA SER A 465 19.45 -51.63 -7.26
C SER A 465 18.38 -52.52 -6.61
N ALA A 466 18.07 -52.33 -5.33
CA ALA A 466 17.15 -53.18 -4.58
C ALA A 466 15.85 -52.47 -4.17
N TYR A 467 15.81 -51.14 -4.11
CA TYR A 467 14.62 -50.40 -3.68
C TYR A 467 14.59 -48.95 -4.17
N VAL A 468 13.40 -48.36 -4.15
CA VAL A 468 13.15 -46.94 -4.35
C VAL A 468 12.32 -46.42 -3.18
N SER A 469 12.69 -45.26 -2.64
CA SER A 469 11.95 -44.54 -1.60
C SER A 469 11.76 -43.09 -2.01
N ALA A 470 10.61 -42.51 -1.68
CA ALA A 470 10.36 -41.09 -1.87
C ALA A 470 9.34 -40.59 -0.84
N THR A 471 9.47 -39.31 -0.47
CA THR A 471 8.44 -38.57 0.26
C THR A 471 7.96 -37.43 -0.62
N LYS A 472 6.64 -37.26 -0.69
CA LYS A 472 6.04 -36.19 -1.49
C LYS A 472 6.47 -34.82 -0.97
N GLY A 473 6.74 -33.88 -1.85
CA GLY A 473 7.05 -32.51 -1.47
C GLY A 473 5.78 -31.67 -1.37
N LEU A 474 5.48 -31.22 -0.16
CA LEU A 474 4.30 -30.42 0.13
C LEU A 474 4.75 -29.18 0.90
N VAL A 475 4.10 -28.06 0.60
CA VAL A 475 4.35 -26.78 1.26
C VAL A 475 3.02 -26.18 1.68
N PHE A 476 2.96 -25.66 2.89
CA PHE A 476 1.84 -24.84 3.36
C PHE A 476 2.23 -23.38 3.27
N THR A 477 1.35 -22.58 2.69
CA THR A 477 1.60 -21.17 2.39
C THR A 477 0.52 -20.32 3.03
N MET A 478 0.95 -19.30 3.77
CA MET A 478 0.13 -18.14 4.07
C MET A 478 0.56 -17.01 3.14
N ARG A 479 -0.41 -16.43 2.42
CA ARG A 479 -0.17 -15.36 1.45
C ARG A 479 -1.04 -14.14 1.74
N SER A 480 -0.47 -12.97 1.55
CA SER A 480 -1.19 -11.70 1.40
C SER A 480 -0.59 -10.91 0.25
N VAL A 481 -1.41 -10.11 -0.42
CA VAL A 481 -0.98 -9.26 -1.54
C VAL A 481 -1.35 -7.83 -1.20
N SER A 482 -0.40 -6.91 -1.35
CA SER A 482 -0.63 -5.47 -1.20
C SER A 482 -0.36 -4.75 -2.51
N THR A 483 -1.36 -4.03 -3.01
CA THR A 483 -1.26 -3.25 -4.25
C THR A 483 -1.00 -1.77 -3.92
N VAL A 484 0.25 -1.42 -3.63
CA VAL A 484 0.64 -0.06 -3.22
C VAL A 484 0.84 0.79 -4.47
N GLY A 485 -0.18 1.58 -4.82
CA GLY A 485 -0.18 2.36 -6.05
C GLY A 485 -0.08 1.44 -7.28
N ASN A 486 1.01 1.55 -8.03
CA ASN A 486 1.26 0.77 -9.24
C ASN A 486 1.88 -0.61 -8.99
N TYR A 487 2.38 -0.92 -7.78
CA TYR A 487 3.04 -2.20 -7.49
C TYR A 487 2.08 -3.20 -6.88
N ASP A 488 2.18 -4.46 -7.32
CA ASP A 488 1.54 -5.59 -6.65
C ASP A 488 2.61 -6.43 -5.95
N TYR A 489 2.66 -6.37 -4.61
CA TYR A 489 3.57 -7.16 -3.80
C TYR A 489 2.85 -8.38 -3.21
N SER A 490 3.24 -9.58 -3.64
CA SER A 490 2.78 -10.83 -3.06
C SER A 490 3.78 -11.35 -2.03
N PHE A 491 3.34 -11.50 -0.80
CA PHE A 491 4.14 -11.99 0.33
C PHE A 491 3.71 -13.40 0.72
N ASP A 492 4.61 -14.37 0.57
CA ASP A 492 4.41 -15.76 0.94
C ASP A 492 5.25 -16.12 2.16
N TYR A 493 4.60 -16.77 3.13
CA TYR A 493 5.25 -17.45 4.24
C TYR A 493 5.00 -18.96 4.08
N ASN A 494 6.04 -19.67 3.68
CA ASN A 494 6.03 -21.08 3.31
C ASN A 494 6.58 -21.95 4.45
N PHE A 495 5.87 -23.02 4.77
CA PHE A 495 6.20 -23.98 5.82
C PHE A 495 6.36 -25.38 5.23
N TYR A 496 7.52 -25.99 5.41
CA TYR A 496 7.88 -27.27 4.81
C TYR A 496 7.89 -28.41 5.84
N GLN A 497 7.57 -29.63 5.41
CA GLN A 497 7.44 -30.78 6.30
C GLN A 497 8.71 -31.11 7.12
N ASP A 498 9.88 -30.68 6.66
CA ASP A 498 11.17 -30.86 7.33
C ASP A 498 11.47 -29.81 8.42
N GLY A 499 10.57 -28.84 8.62
CA GLY A 499 10.75 -27.75 9.59
C GLY A 499 11.32 -26.47 8.98
N SER A 500 11.64 -26.46 7.69
CA SER A 500 12.11 -25.25 7.01
C SER A 500 10.98 -24.21 6.90
N ILE A 501 11.36 -22.92 6.96
CA ILE A 501 10.48 -21.78 6.69
C ILE A 501 11.12 -20.94 5.59
N GLU A 502 10.35 -20.55 4.58
CA GLU A 502 10.78 -19.65 3.51
C GLU A 502 9.84 -18.44 3.45
N THR A 503 10.42 -17.25 3.33
CA THR A 503 9.68 -16.02 3.04
C THR A 503 9.98 -15.59 1.61
N VAL A 504 8.95 -15.42 0.78
CA VAL A 504 9.10 -15.00 -0.61
C VAL A 504 8.31 -13.72 -0.82
N VAL A 505 8.92 -12.76 -1.51
CA VAL A 505 8.22 -11.62 -2.09
C VAL A 505 8.29 -11.71 -3.61
N ARG A 506 7.18 -11.41 -4.28
CA ARG A 506 7.09 -11.28 -5.73
C ARG A 506 6.48 -9.93 -6.05
N ALA A 507 7.04 -9.23 -7.04
CA ALA A 507 6.50 -7.98 -7.54
C ALA A 507 5.89 -8.18 -8.93
N SER A 508 4.71 -7.61 -9.13
CA SER A 508 4.01 -7.47 -10.41
C SER A 508 3.46 -6.04 -10.50
N GLY A 509 2.41 -5.82 -11.30
CA GLY A 509 1.78 -4.52 -11.47
C GLY A 509 2.45 -3.69 -12.57
N TYR A 510 2.19 -2.39 -12.53
CA TYR A 510 2.77 -1.43 -13.47
C TYR A 510 4.11 -0.90 -12.95
N ILE A 511 5.04 -0.62 -13.86
CA ILE A 511 6.28 0.09 -13.53
C ILE A 511 6.01 1.59 -13.45
N GLN A 512 6.78 2.32 -12.65
CA GLN A 512 6.86 3.77 -12.80
C GLN A 512 7.83 4.09 -13.94
N SER A 513 7.28 4.55 -15.06
CA SER A 513 8.01 4.73 -16.31
C SER A 513 8.67 6.11 -16.37
N VAL A 514 9.58 6.23 -17.34
CA VAL A 514 10.29 7.45 -17.70
C VAL A 514 10.10 7.71 -19.19
N PRO A 515 9.98 8.97 -19.64
CA PRO A 515 9.96 9.22 -21.06
C PRO A 515 11.32 8.84 -21.63
N MET A 516 11.33 8.18 -22.79
CA MET A 516 12.59 7.75 -23.41
C MET A 516 13.52 8.96 -23.62
N PRO A 517 14.82 8.82 -23.28
CA PRO A 517 15.75 9.93 -23.32
C PRO A 517 15.87 10.50 -24.73
N TYR A 518 16.09 11.81 -24.76
CA TYR A 518 16.03 12.68 -25.94
C TYR A 518 17.06 12.39 -27.05
N ASP A 519 17.96 11.43 -26.85
CA ASP A 519 18.75 10.79 -27.90
C ASP A 519 19.42 9.52 -27.32
N PRO A 520 19.09 8.29 -27.77
CA PRO A 520 19.81 7.10 -27.32
C PRO A 520 21.27 7.04 -27.81
N LEU A 521 21.70 7.91 -28.74
CA LEU A 521 22.98 7.83 -29.45
C LEU A 521 23.96 9.00 -29.21
N HIS A 522 23.59 10.11 -28.56
CA HIS A 522 24.53 11.22 -28.30
C HIS A 522 25.29 11.19 -26.96
N ARG A 523 25.04 10.22 -26.07
CA ARG A 523 25.84 10.08 -24.82
C ARG A 523 26.41 8.68 -24.53
N TYR A 524 26.09 7.67 -25.32
CA TYR A 524 26.61 6.29 -25.15
C TYR A 524 27.46 5.80 -26.34
N ASN A 525 27.92 6.71 -27.20
CA ASN A 525 28.78 6.37 -28.34
C ASN A 525 30.29 6.30 -28.01
N GLU A 526 30.67 6.28 -26.72
CA GLU A 526 31.97 5.75 -26.32
C GLU A 526 31.81 4.27 -25.97
N THR A 527 31.97 3.43 -26.99
CA THR A 527 32.41 2.03 -26.94
C THR A 527 32.67 1.47 -25.53
N ILE A 528 31.66 0.84 -24.93
CA ILE A 528 31.91 -0.26 -23.99
C ILE A 528 32.02 -1.52 -24.84
N SER A 529 33.25 -1.83 -25.24
CA SER A 529 33.57 -3.17 -25.73
C SER A 529 33.51 -4.11 -24.53
N ILE A 530 32.49 -4.96 -24.49
CA ILE A 530 32.44 -6.07 -23.54
C ILE A 530 33.47 -7.10 -24.04
N VAL A 531 34.57 -7.24 -23.30
CA VAL A 531 35.48 -8.39 -23.35
C VAL A 531 35.03 -9.40 -22.30
#